data_AF-A0A810DXV0-F1
#
_entry.id   AF-A0A810DXV0-F1
#
_cell.length_a   1.000
_cell.length_b   1.000
_cell.length_c   1.000
_cell.angle_alpha   90.00
_cell.angle_beta   90.00
_cell.angle_gamma   90.00
#
_symmetry.space_group_name_H-M   'P 1'
#
loop_
_entity.id
_entity.type
_entity.pdbx_description
1 polymer ?
#
loop_
_entity_poly.entity_id
_entity_poly.type
_entity_poly.pdbx_seq_one_letter_code
_entity_poly.pdbx_strand_id
1 'polypeptide(L)'
;MYDWIKNNSLLEYIAEEDRINFDRPDFRMEKVDMMTIPTSATVLAQLFLSPSVWLNDNIMHEIWGQNEEIRRLIMDEVAPHFLDVKLCVKEGEIETIYMRHVRPESKALLDSVQTGILPVMEDLYRHRDTSLWHHKGRRKLLYYTVKNEAISSSKLPDTQGLEKVLQKAYFDRNEDYRLLPLGWTFDDSLRESAALRFFAGFVPVLTLVVDSETNQVITLGLSREEMKYRVKLNSAKPGPPRRNKDFLYLDMGRGLVYVIHLKEQPPITSWDELKESTVYRLGIDQKFEEFDHEHGESIPEGRGFFFSQDSIQSMVKTVNRAIGD
;
A
#
# COMPACT_ATOMS: atom_id res chain seq x y z
N MET A 1 -15.78 -10.96 -22.10
CA MET A 1 -14.88 -9.93 -21.53
C MET A 1 -14.87 -8.76 -22.50
N TYR A 2 -14.93 -7.53 -22.00
CA TYR A 2 -15.00 -6.33 -22.85
C TYR A 2 -13.72 -6.15 -23.68
N ASP A 3 -13.86 -5.56 -24.87
CA ASP A 3 -12.75 -5.39 -25.83
C ASP A 3 -11.65 -4.44 -25.31
N TRP A 4 -12.03 -3.47 -24.47
CA TRP A 4 -11.16 -2.50 -23.81
C TRP A 4 -10.47 -3.01 -22.54
N ILE A 5 -10.64 -4.30 -22.20
CA ILE A 5 -9.99 -4.96 -21.04
C ILE A 5 -8.98 -6.00 -21.52
N LYS A 6 -7.81 -6.06 -20.87
CA LYS A 6 -6.83 -7.13 -21.10
C LYS A 6 -7.32 -8.45 -20.53
N ASN A 7 -7.08 -9.53 -21.27
CA ASN A 7 -7.55 -10.88 -20.94
C ASN A 7 -6.50 -11.75 -20.24
N ASN A 8 -5.44 -11.13 -19.72
CA ASN A 8 -4.34 -11.80 -19.04
C ASN A 8 -3.94 -11.01 -17.79
N SER A 9 -3.14 -11.65 -16.96
CA SER A 9 -2.50 -11.04 -15.80
C SER A 9 -1.04 -11.45 -15.80
N LEU A 10 -0.16 -10.54 -15.39
CA LEU A 10 1.26 -10.83 -15.29
C LEU A 10 1.55 -11.59 -13.99
N LEU A 11 2.40 -12.60 -14.09
CA LEU A 11 2.93 -13.33 -12.94
C LEU A 11 4.40 -12.97 -12.75
N GLU A 12 4.79 -12.69 -11.51
CA GLU A 12 6.17 -12.50 -11.11
C GLU A 12 6.56 -13.64 -10.17
N TYR A 13 7.56 -14.42 -10.58
CA TYR A 13 8.07 -15.51 -9.76
C TYR A 13 9.15 -14.98 -8.82
N ILE A 14 8.91 -15.09 -7.53
CA ILE A 14 9.84 -14.64 -6.50
C ILE A 14 10.59 -15.85 -5.97
N ALA A 15 11.89 -15.88 -6.25
CA ALA A 15 12.81 -16.91 -5.79
C ALA A 15 13.48 -16.57 -4.45
N GLU A 16 13.55 -15.28 -4.12
CA GLU A 16 14.21 -14.74 -2.93
C GLU A 16 13.23 -14.45 -1.81
N GLU A 17 13.70 -14.56 -0.59
CA GLU A 17 12.87 -14.33 0.59
C GLU A 17 12.93 -12.88 1.07
N ASP A 18 11.75 -12.26 1.26
CA ASP A 18 11.63 -10.91 1.84
C ASP A 18 12.19 -10.88 3.27
N ARG A 19 13.23 -10.11 3.56
CA ARG A 19 13.84 -10.07 4.91
C ARG A 19 13.24 -8.99 5.81
N ILE A 20 13.11 -9.30 7.12
CA ILE A 20 12.71 -8.28 8.10
C ILE A 20 13.91 -7.38 8.42
N ASN A 21 13.78 -6.09 8.17
CA ASN A 21 14.66 -5.09 8.75
C ASN A 21 14.10 -4.63 10.12
N PHE A 22 14.93 -4.66 11.18
CA PHE A 22 14.55 -4.18 12.51
C PHE A 22 15.11 -2.79 12.83
N ASP A 23 15.87 -2.19 11.93
CA ASP A 23 16.34 -0.82 12.08
C ASP A 23 15.13 0.08 12.33
N ARG A 24 15.26 0.95 13.34
CA ARG A 24 14.27 1.97 13.64
C ARG A 24 14.80 3.25 13.01
N PRO A 25 14.38 3.58 11.78
CA PRO A 25 14.84 4.82 11.19
C PRO A 25 14.40 5.98 12.08
N ASP A 26 15.21 7.04 12.13
CA ASP A 26 14.77 8.29 12.77
C ASP A 26 13.47 8.71 12.10
N PHE A 27 12.43 8.92 12.89
CA PHE A 27 11.07 9.20 12.43
C PHE A 27 10.47 10.30 13.28
N ARG A 28 9.98 11.35 12.62
CA ARG A 28 9.23 12.41 13.28
C ARG A 28 8.18 13.01 12.36
N MET A 29 7.16 13.59 12.99
CA MET A 29 6.10 14.33 12.32
C MET A 29 6.25 15.80 12.65
N GLU A 30 6.49 16.62 11.63
CA GLU A 30 6.61 18.07 11.77
C GLU A 30 5.31 18.73 11.30
N LYS A 31 4.65 19.51 12.16
CA LYS A 31 3.46 20.27 11.76
C LYS A 31 3.88 21.53 10.99
N VAL A 32 3.17 21.83 9.91
CA VAL A 32 3.36 23.08 9.15
C VAL A 32 2.14 23.97 9.33
N ASP A 33 2.36 25.19 9.80
CA ASP A 33 1.31 26.20 9.88
C ASP A 33 1.23 26.97 8.56
N MET A 34 0.14 26.75 7.82
CA MET A 34 -0.14 27.48 6.58
C MET A 34 -0.75 28.84 6.90
N MET A 35 0.04 29.89 6.69
CA MET A 35 -0.36 31.29 6.96
C MET A 35 -1.14 31.91 5.81
N THR A 36 -0.99 31.37 4.59
CA THR A 36 -1.62 31.90 3.38
C THR A 36 -3.04 31.37 3.24
N ILE A 37 -4.01 32.27 3.07
CA ILE A 37 -5.38 31.91 2.70
C ILE A 37 -5.44 31.83 1.18
N PRO A 38 -5.75 30.67 0.59
CA PRO A 38 -5.84 30.54 -0.87
C PRO A 38 -7.00 31.36 -1.42
N THR A 39 -6.79 32.04 -2.55
CA THR A 39 -7.80 32.86 -3.26
C THR A 39 -8.36 32.18 -4.50
N SER A 40 -7.79 31.05 -4.91
CA SER A 40 -8.17 30.24 -6.07
C SER A 40 -7.81 28.78 -5.80
N ALA A 41 -8.35 27.85 -6.59
CA ALA A 41 -7.96 26.44 -6.56
C ALA A 41 -7.53 25.99 -7.96
N THR A 42 -6.33 25.39 -8.07
CA THR A 42 -5.82 24.83 -9.32
C THR A 42 -6.48 23.48 -9.63
N VAL A 43 -6.29 22.95 -10.84
CA VAL A 43 -6.72 21.57 -11.19
C VAL A 43 -6.17 20.55 -10.19
N LEU A 44 -4.89 20.69 -9.83
CA LEU A 44 -4.22 19.84 -8.86
C LEU A 44 -4.89 19.95 -7.48
N ALA A 45 -5.11 21.18 -6.99
CA ALA A 45 -5.80 21.40 -5.72
C ALA A 45 -7.19 20.76 -5.72
N GLN A 46 -7.99 21.01 -6.76
CA GLN A 46 -9.36 20.49 -6.85
C GLN A 46 -9.42 18.97 -6.85
N LEU A 47 -8.47 18.27 -7.48
CA LEU A 47 -8.38 16.80 -7.40
C LEU A 47 -8.31 16.32 -5.94
N PHE A 48 -7.47 16.94 -5.11
CA PHE A 48 -7.29 16.56 -3.71
C PHE A 48 -8.41 17.09 -2.80
N LEU A 49 -9.02 18.23 -3.14
CA LEU A 49 -10.13 18.80 -2.37
C LEU A 49 -11.43 18.01 -2.56
N SER A 50 -11.77 17.64 -3.80
CA SER A 50 -13.04 16.97 -4.14
C SER A 50 -13.42 15.83 -3.20
N PRO A 51 -12.59 14.80 -2.95
CA PRO A 51 -12.97 13.73 -2.02
C PRO A 51 -13.22 14.24 -0.59
N SER A 52 -12.38 15.14 -0.08
CA SER A 52 -12.55 15.66 1.28
C SER A 52 -13.79 16.52 1.44
N VAL A 53 -14.14 17.31 0.42
CA VAL A 53 -15.32 18.19 0.47
C VAL A 53 -16.60 17.40 0.23
N TRP A 54 -16.60 16.49 -0.74
CA TRP A 54 -17.83 15.82 -1.18
C TRP A 54 -18.15 14.53 -0.44
N LEU A 55 -17.15 13.84 0.10
CA LEU A 55 -17.32 12.51 0.68
C LEU A 55 -17.14 12.54 2.19
N ASN A 56 -15.98 13.01 2.66
CA ASN A 56 -15.67 13.06 4.08
C ASN A 56 -14.50 14.01 4.39
N ASP A 57 -14.74 15.02 5.23
CA ASP A 57 -13.73 16.03 5.62
C ASP A 57 -12.58 15.45 6.46
N ASN A 58 -12.72 14.20 6.89
CA ASN A 58 -11.73 13.45 7.65
C ASN A 58 -10.80 12.60 6.78
N ILE A 59 -10.94 12.66 5.45
CA ILE A 59 -10.02 11.99 4.50
C ILE A 59 -8.63 12.59 4.67
N MET A 60 -7.65 11.71 4.87
CA MET A 60 -6.24 12.04 4.95
C MET A 60 -5.61 11.81 3.58
N HIS A 61 -4.95 12.85 3.07
CA HIS A 61 -4.18 12.77 1.83
C HIS A 61 -2.73 12.54 2.16
N GLU A 62 -2.10 11.63 1.44
CA GLU A 62 -0.69 11.27 1.58
C GLU A 62 -0.01 11.43 0.23
N ILE A 63 0.97 12.33 0.15
CA ILE A 63 1.74 12.57 -1.08
C ILE A 63 3.21 12.44 -0.77
N TRP A 64 3.93 11.66 -1.57
CA TRP A 64 5.38 11.49 -1.41
C TRP A 64 6.12 12.81 -1.65
N GLY A 65 6.91 13.23 -0.65
CA GLY A 65 7.53 14.57 -0.57
C GLY A 65 9.04 14.60 -0.84
N GLN A 66 9.66 13.47 -1.21
CA GLN A 66 11.11 13.38 -1.39
C GLN A 66 11.63 14.21 -2.56
N ASN A 67 10.84 14.36 -3.63
CA ASN A 67 11.18 15.25 -4.73
C ASN A 67 10.90 16.71 -4.35
N GLU A 68 11.94 17.56 -4.33
CA GLU A 68 11.81 18.97 -3.90
C GLU A 68 10.85 19.78 -4.78
N GLU A 69 10.89 19.57 -6.10
CA GLU A 69 10.04 20.29 -7.03
C GLU A 69 8.56 19.97 -6.81
N ILE A 70 8.24 18.69 -6.61
CA ILE A 70 6.88 18.27 -6.26
C ILE A 70 6.48 18.76 -4.88
N ARG A 71 7.38 18.67 -3.90
CA ARG A 71 7.11 19.19 -2.56
C ARG A 71 6.75 20.66 -2.62
N ARG A 72 7.50 21.49 -3.36
CA ARG A 72 7.19 22.91 -3.55
C ARG A 72 5.81 23.09 -4.20
N LEU A 73 5.54 22.37 -5.29
CA LEU A 73 4.26 22.42 -5.97
C LEU A 73 3.07 22.08 -5.05
N ILE A 74 3.19 21.02 -4.24
CA ILE A 74 2.15 20.64 -3.27
C ILE A 74 1.99 21.69 -2.17
N MET A 75 3.11 22.22 -1.65
CA MET A 75 3.08 23.23 -0.59
C MET A 75 2.55 24.58 -1.06
N ASP A 76 2.67 24.89 -2.35
CA ASP A 76 2.18 26.14 -2.94
C ASP A 76 0.71 26.03 -3.40
N GLU A 77 0.32 24.91 -4.01
CA GLU A 77 -1.00 24.78 -4.65
C GLU A 77 -2.03 24.00 -3.84
N VAL A 78 -1.62 23.00 -3.05
CA VAL A 78 -2.57 22.06 -2.42
C VAL A 78 -2.64 22.28 -0.91
N ALA A 79 -1.49 22.25 -0.24
CA ALA A 79 -1.40 22.29 1.21
C ALA A 79 -2.04 23.54 1.86
N PRO A 80 -2.02 24.75 1.25
CA PRO A 80 -2.69 25.92 1.81
C PRO A 80 -4.19 25.75 1.98
N HIS A 81 -4.82 24.79 1.27
CA HIS A 81 -6.24 24.51 1.39
C HIS A 81 -6.61 23.63 2.59
N PHE A 82 -5.64 23.12 3.35
CA PHE A 82 -5.85 22.24 4.49
C PHE A 82 -5.47 22.91 5.82
N LEU A 83 -6.14 22.48 6.90
CA LEU A 83 -5.89 22.95 8.27
C LEU A 83 -4.79 22.16 8.97
N ASP A 84 -4.75 20.84 8.76
CA ASP A 84 -3.75 19.94 9.35
C ASP A 84 -2.79 19.48 8.26
N VAL A 85 -1.62 20.14 8.19
CA VAL A 85 -0.53 19.76 7.30
C VAL A 85 0.65 19.30 8.14
N LYS A 86 1.14 18.09 7.84
CA LYS A 86 2.29 17.49 8.53
C LYS A 86 3.28 16.91 7.54
N LEU A 87 4.56 17.05 7.84
CA LEU A 87 5.66 16.42 7.12
C LEU A 87 6.13 15.22 7.92
N CYS A 88 6.09 14.03 7.31
CA CYS A 88 6.79 12.87 7.82
C CYS A 88 8.25 12.96 7.40
N VAL A 89 9.14 13.06 8.37
CA VAL A 89 10.58 13.12 8.17
C VAL A 89 11.18 11.82 8.64
N LYS A 90 11.92 11.17 7.75
CA LYS A 90 12.60 9.90 7.99
C LYS A 90 14.07 10.02 7.58
N GLU A 91 14.99 9.69 8.49
CA GLU A 91 16.43 9.85 8.25
C GLU A 91 16.82 11.27 7.80
N GLY A 92 16.14 12.29 8.35
CA GLY A 92 16.36 13.70 8.01
C GLY A 92 15.75 14.15 6.67
N GLU A 93 15.14 13.26 5.89
CA GLU A 93 14.48 13.59 4.63
C GLU A 93 12.95 13.58 4.76
N ILE A 94 12.27 14.50 4.06
CA ILE A 94 10.81 14.52 4.00
C ILE A 94 10.35 13.35 3.11
N GLU A 95 9.76 12.33 3.73
CA GLU A 95 9.24 11.14 3.05
C GLU A 95 7.85 11.42 2.48
N THR A 96 6.94 11.94 3.30
CA THR A 96 5.51 12.09 2.95
C THR A 96 4.94 13.38 3.52
N ILE A 97 4.05 14.02 2.76
CA ILE A 97 3.23 15.16 3.16
C ILE A 97 1.83 14.65 3.46
N TYR A 98 1.38 14.86 4.69
CA TYR A 98 0.05 14.53 5.17
C TYR A 98 -0.81 15.79 5.20
N MET A 99 -2.01 15.71 4.64
CA MET A 99 -2.95 16.83 4.63
C MET A 99 -4.36 16.35 5.00
N ARG A 100 -5.02 17.07 5.91
CA ARG A 100 -6.36 16.75 6.40
C ARG A 100 -7.14 18.00 6.76
N HIS A 101 -8.47 17.89 6.72
CA HIS A 101 -9.44 18.93 7.06
C HIS A 101 -9.35 20.14 6.14
N VAL A 102 -10.24 20.19 5.15
CA VAL A 102 -10.26 21.29 4.18
C VAL A 102 -10.73 22.56 4.86
N ARG A 103 -10.01 23.66 4.62
CA ARG A 103 -10.37 24.98 5.13
C ARG A 103 -11.75 25.41 4.63
N PRO A 104 -12.59 26.06 5.46
CA PRO A 104 -13.91 26.53 5.04
C PRO A 104 -13.88 27.39 3.77
N GLU A 105 -12.89 28.28 3.64
CA GLU A 105 -12.69 29.13 2.46
C GLU A 105 -12.42 28.31 1.21
N SER A 106 -11.67 27.21 1.35
CA SER A 106 -11.34 26.31 0.24
C SER A 106 -12.52 25.44 -0.20
N LYS A 107 -13.46 25.13 0.71
CA LYS A 107 -14.74 24.48 0.35
C LYS A 107 -15.53 25.38 -0.61
N ALA A 108 -15.60 26.68 -0.33
CA ALA A 108 -16.27 27.64 -1.21
C ALA A 108 -15.54 27.83 -2.56
N LEU A 109 -14.21 27.72 -2.57
CA LEU A 109 -13.44 27.77 -3.82
C LEU A 109 -13.71 26.58 -4.75
N LEU A 110 -14.01 25.40 -4.20
CA LEU A 110 -14.33 24.22 -5.02
C LEU A 110 -15.58 24.45 -5.87
N ASP A 111 -16.59 25.14 -5.32
CA ASP A 111 -17.84 25.42 -6.02
C ASP A 111 -17.72 26.64 -6.96
N SER A 112 -16.92 27.64 -6.59
CA SER A 112 -16.84 28.91 -7.31
C SER A 112 -15.80 28.94 -8.44
N VAL A 113 -14.72 28.15 -8.33
CA VAL A 113 -13.69 28.06 -9.36
C VAL A 113 -13.98 26.85 -10.26
N GLN A 114 -14.37 27.10 -11.51
CA GLN A 114 -14.70 26.04 -12.46
C GLN A 114 -13.45 25.68 -13.28
N THR A 115 -12.81 24.56 -12.96
CA THR A 115 -11.75 23.99 -13.81
C THR A 115 -12.25 22.75 -14.54
N GLY A 116 -11.51 22.31 -15.56
CA GLY A 116 -11.87 21.12 -16.34
C GLY A 116 -11.88 19.82 -15.53
N ILE A 117 -11.28 19.78 -14.32
CA ILE A 117 -11.23 18.56 -13.50
C ILE A 117 -12.53 18.27 -12.77
N LEU A 118 -13.40 19.27 -12.53
CA LEU A 118 -14.62 19.04 -11.75
C LEU A 118 -15.55 18.01 -12.40
N PRO A 119 -15.86 18.05 -13.72
CA PRO A 119 -16.63 17.00 -14.38
C PRO A 119 -15.99 15.61 -14.29
N VAL A 120 -14.65 15.54 -14.28
CA VAL A 120 -13.91 14.28 -14.06
C VAL A 120 -14.16 13.76 -12.64
N MET A 121 -14.10 14.63 -11.64
CA MET A 121 -14.33 14.25 -10.24
C MET A 121 -15.80 13.93 -9.96
N GLU A 122 -16.75 14.60 -10.63
CA GLU A 122 -18.18 14.28 -10.55
C GLU A 122 -18.47 12.89 -11.13
N ASP A 123 -17.87 12.56 -12.27
CA ASP A 123 -17.98 11.22 -12.83
C ASP A 123 -17.27 10.16 -11.97
N LEU A 124 -16.14 10.48 -11.35
CA LEU A 124 -15.48 9.58 -10.39
C LEU A 124 -16.35 9.33 -9.15
N TYR A 125 -17.08 10.35 -8.68
CA TYR A 125 -17.90 10.31 -7.47
C TYR A 125 -19.37 10.61 -7.78
N ARG A 126 -20.01 9.75 -8.59
CA ARG A 126 -21.39 9.92 -9.10
C ARG A 126 -22.44 10.02 -8.00
N HIS A 127 -22.13 9.50 -6.82
CA HIS A 127 -22.86 9.74 -5.59
C HIS A 127 -21.91 10.01 -4.43
N ARG A 128 -22.46 10.52 -3.32
CA ARG A 128 -21.69 10.88 -2.11
C ARG A 128 -21.79 9.85 -0.99
N ASP A 129 -22.59 8.80 -1.20
CA ASP A 129 -22.73 7.72 -0.22
C ASP A 129 -21.45 6.87 -0.13
N THR A 130 -20.77 6.97 1.01
CA THR A 130 -19.55 6.23 1.35
C THR A 130 -19.83 4.99 2.20
N SER A 131 -21.09 4.68 2.51
CA SER A 131 -21.46 3.49 3.30
C SER A 131 -20.91 2.19 2.69
N LEU A 132 -20.81 2.16 1.35
CA LEU A 132 -20.26 1.07 0.57
C LEU A 132 -18.75 0.86 0.75
N TRP A 133 -18.01 1.82 1.32
CA TRP A 133 -16.60 1.58 1.69
C TRP A 133 -16.48 0.58 2.84
N HIS A 134 -17.48 0.52 3.71
CA HIS A 134 -17.50 -0.35 4.88
C HIS A 134 -18.32 -1.61 4.59
N HIS A 135 -17.75 -2.52 3.79
CA HIS A 135 -18.37 -3.82 3.53
C HIS A 135 -18.31 -4.72 4.77
N LYS A 136 -19.43 -5.34 5.13
CA LYS A 136 -19.47 -6.36 6.18
C LYS A 136 -18.92 -7.68 5.63
N GLY A 137 -17.64 -7.95 5.88
CA GLY A 137 -16.99 -9.21 5.54
C GLY A 137 -15.99 -9.09 4.38
N ARG A 138 -15.35 -10.21 4.04
CA ARG A 138 -14.29 -10.29 3.05
C ARG A 138 -14.87 -10.20 1.63
N ARG A 139 -14.49 -9.16 0.88
CA ARG A 139 -14.82 -9.06 -0.55
C ARG A 139 -13.97 -10.02 -1.38
N LYS A 140 -14.58 -10.58 -2.42
CA LYS A 140 -13.85 -11.25 -3.50
C LYS A 140 -13.59 -10.25 -4.62
N LEU A 141 -12.32 -9.89 -4.80
CA LEU A 141 -11.90 -8.83 -5.71
C LEU A 141 -11.32 -9.41 -7.00
N LEU A 142 -11.70 -8.83 -8.12
CA LEU A 142 -11.16 -9.08 -9.45
C LEU A 142 -10.40 -7.84 -9.91
N TYR A 143 -9.29 -8.04 -10.62
CA TYR A 143 -8.46 -6.95 -11.10
C TYR A 143 -8.42 -7.01 -12.62
N TYR A 144 -8.68 -5.88 -13.26
CA TYR A 144 -8.72 -5.76 -14.71
C TYR A 144 -7.79 -4.64 -15.16
N THR A 145 -6.88 -4.94 -16.08
CA THR A 145 -6.06 -3.92 -16.74
C THR A 145 -6.80 -3.38 -17.96
N VAL A 146 -6.87 -2.06 -18.06
CA VAL A 146 -7.48 -1.36 -19.20
C VAL A 146 -6.51 -1.31 -20.37
N LYS A 147 -7.02 -1.47 -21.58
CA LYS A 147 -6.30 -1.17 -22.82
C LYS A 147 -6.48 0.31 -23.13
N ASN A 148 -5.52 1.15 -22.74
CA ASN A 148 -5.63 2.59 -22.92
C ASN A 148 -5.87 2.97 -24.39
N GLU A 149 -5.30 2.22 -25.34
CA GLU A 149 -5.50 2.39 -26.78
C GLU A 149 -6.95 2.16 -27.24
N ALA A 150 -7.77 1.47 -26.45
CA ALA A 150 -9.19 1.25 -26.70
C ALA A 150 -10.09 2.29 -26.01
N ILE A 151 -9.52 3.22 -25.22
CA ILE A 151 -10.24 4.30 -24.56
C ILE A 151 -10.03 5.60 -25.33
N SER A 152 -11.12 6.31 -25.61
CA SER A 152 -11.06 7.63 -26.26
C SER A 152 -10.57 8.70 -25.28
N SER A 153 -9.25 8.86 -25.18
CA SER A 153 -8.62 9.79 -24.23
C SER A 153 -9.14 11.23 -24.34
N SER A 154 -9.32 11.91 -23.21
CA SER A 154 -9.62 13.34 -23.16
C SER A 154 -8.44 14.11 -22.57
N LYS A 155 -8.17 15.31 -23.11
CA LYS A 155 -7.17 16.23 -22.57
C LYS A 155 -7.87 17.43 -21.96
N LEU A 156 -7.46 17.81 -20.76
CA LEU A 156 -7.93 19.01 -20.08
C LEU A 156 -6.79 20.04 -20.02
N PRO A 157 -7.11 21.34 -20.12
CA PRO A 157 -6.12 22.39 -19.91
C PRO A 157 -5.60 22.39 -18.46
N ASP A 158 -4.43 22.98 -18.24
CA ASP A 158 -3.83 23.25 -16.92
C ASP A 158 -3.62 22.01 -16.03
N THR A 159 -3.40 20.85 -16.66
CA THR A 159 -3.18 19.56 -16.01
C THR A 159 -1.71 19.23 -15.75
N GLN A 160 -0.77 20.07 -16.19
CA GLN A 160 0.66 19.76 -16.14
C GLN A 160 1.15 19.54 -14.70
N GLY A 161 0.63 20.32 -13.73
CA GLY A 161 0.93 20.13 -12.32
C GLY A 161 0.51 18.76 -11.81
N LEU A 162 -0.70 18.31 -12.19
CA LEU A 162 -1.24 17.00 -11.84
C LEU A 162 -0.43 15.86 -12.47
N GLU A 163 -0.20 15.91 -13.78
CA GLU A 163 0.58 14.89 -14.48
C GLU A 163 1.97 14.74 -13.85
N LYS A 164 2.59 15.87 -13.51
CA LYS A 164 3.91 15.91 -12.88
C LYS A 164 3.92 15.33 -11.47
N VAL A 165 2.91 15.65 -10.65
CA VAL A 165 2.75 15.04 -9.32
C VAL A 165 2.59 13.53 -9.44
N LEU A 166 1.69 13.04 -10.30
CA LEU A 166 1.49 11.60 -10.48
C LEU A 166 2.77 10.90 -10.95
N GLN A 167 3.46 11.51 -11.92
CA GLN A 167 4.71 10.96 -12.44
C GLN A 167 5.81 10.89 -11.37
N LYS A 168 6.08 12.00 -10.67
CA LYS A 168 7.26 12.12 -9.80
C LYS A 168 7.00 11.60 -8.39
N ALA A 169 5.78 11.78 -7.87
CA ALA A 169 5.43 11.32 -6.54
C ALA A 169 5.07 9.82 -6.53
N TYR A 170 4.61 9.23 -7.63
CA TYR A 170 4.18 7.83 -7.63
C TYR A 170 4.90 6.99 -8.70
N PHE A 171 4.80 7.35 -9.98
CA PHE A 171 5.21 6.47 -11.07
C PHE A 171 6.74 6.26 -11.16
N ASP A 172 7.54 7.30 -10.93
CA ASP A 172 9.01 7.22 -10.90
C ASP A 172 9.51 6.35 -9.72
N ARG A 173 8.66 6.13 -8.71
CA ARG A 173 8.93 5.29 -7.55
C ARG A 173 8.40 3.86 -7.70
N ASN A 174 7.78 3.55 -8.84
CA ASN A 174 7.06 2.31 -9.05
C ASN A 174 5.92 2.08 -8.02
N GLU A 175 5.32 3.17 -7.55
CA GLU A 175 4.15 3.17 -6.69
C GLU A 175 2.90 3.48 -7.51
N ASP A 176 1.74 3.01 -7.03
CA ASP A 176 0.46 3.31 -7.64
C ASP A 176 -0.29 4.40 -6.88
N TYR A 177 -1.00 5.26 -7.62
CA TYR A 177 -1.96 6.20 -7.05
C TYR A 177 -3.36 5.63 -7.17
N ARG A 178 -4.07 5.52 -6.05
CA ARG A 178 -5.39 4.87 -5.98
C ARG A 178 -6.49 5.89 -5.78
N LEU A 179 -7.49 5.82 -6.65
CA LEU A 179 -8.75 6.52 -6.52
C LEU A 179 -9.84 5.55 -6.11
N LEU A 180 -10.87 6.03 -5.41
CA LEU A 180 -11.98 5.22 -4.90
C LEU A 180 -13.30 5.65 -5.56
N PRO A 181 -13.59 5.21 -6.80
CA PRO A 181 -14.81 5.60 -7.48
C PRO A 181 -16.07 5.27 -6.67
N LEU A 182 -17.11 6.09 -6.82
CA LEU A 182 -18.44 5.85 -6.26
C LEU A 182 -19.49 5.87 -7.38
N GLY A 183 -20.30 4.82 -7.45
CA GLY A 183 -21.34 4.66 -8.47
C GLY A 183 -20.83 4.12 -9.81
N TRP A 184 -19.63 3.53 -9.83
CA TRP A 184 -19.10 2.85 -11.01
C TRP A 184 -19.51 1.37 -11.02
N THR A 185 -20.07 0.94 -12.14
CA THR A 185 -20.35 -0.46 -12.44
C THR A 185 -19.40 -0.91 -13.54
N PHE A 186 -18.84 -2.11 -13.41
CA PHE A 186 -17.94 -2.68 -14.40
C PHE A 186 -18.74 -3.24 -15.59
N ASP A 187 -19.15 -2.35 -16.49
CA ASP A 187 -19.84 -2.69 -17.73
C ASP A 187 -19.24 -1.95 -18.94
N ASP A 188 -19.76 -2.21 -20.15
CA ASP A 188 -19.22 -1.64 -21.39
C ASP A 188 -19.33 -0.11 -21.43
N SER A 189 -20.30 0.48 -20.73
CA SER A 189 -20.48 1.93 -20.71
C SER A 189 -19.38 2.64 -19.92
N LEU A 190 -18.68 1.92 -19.03
CA LEU A 190 -17.62 2.50 -18.22
C LEU A 190 -16.46 3.05 -19.06
N ARG A 191 -16.22 2.53 -20.27
CA ARG A 191 -15.20 3.08 -21.18
C ARG A 191 -15.47 4.54 -21.58
N GLU A 192 -16.72 4.98 -21.49
CA GLU A 192 -17.15 6.35 -21.79
C GLU A 192 -17.07 7.30 -20.58
N SER A 193 -16.68 6.79 -19.41
CA SER A 193 -16.46 7.59 -18.19
C SER A 193 -15.51 8.76 -18.49
N ALA A 194 -15.93 9.97 -18.09
CA ALA A 194 -15.10 11.16 -18.23
C ALA A 194 -13.78 11.02 -17.45
N ALA A 195 -13.82 10.44 -16.25
CA ALA A 195 -12.61 10.23 -15.46
C ALA A 195 -11.70 9.16 -16.08
N LEU A 196 -12.26 8.02 -16.52
CA LEU A 196 -11.47 6.98 -17.14
C LEU A 196 -10.78 7.47 -18.42
N ARG A 197 -11.52 8.20 -19.27
CA ARG A 197 -11.00 8.82 -20.49
C ARG A 197 -9.93 9.87 -20.20
N PHE A 198 -10.10 10.63 -19.13
CA PHE A 198 -9.12 11.63 -18.71
C PHE A 198 -7.80 10.98 -18.30
N PHE A 199 -7.84 10.03 -17.35
CA PHE A 199 -6.62 9.37 -16.88
C PHE A 199 -5.97 8.52 -17.98
N ALA A 200 -6.75 7.89 -18.86
CA ALA A 200 -6.22 7.14 -20.00
C ALA A 200 -5.41 8.00 -20.98
N GLY A 201 -5.57 9.34 -20.94
CA GLY A 201 -4.85 10.27 -21.80
C GLY A 201 -3.36 10.44 -21.47
N PHE A 202 -2.93 10.09 -20.25
CA PHE A 202 -1.53 10.28 -19.85
C PHE A 202 -1.00 9.23 -18.86
N VAL A 203 -1.86 8.48 -18.17
CA VAL A 203 -1.43 7.43 -17.24
C VAL A 203 -1.02 6.18 -18.04
N PRO A 204 0.19 5.62 -17.82
CA PRO A 204 0.65 4.46 -18.58
C PRO A 204 -0.23 3.22 -18.43
N VAL A 205 -0.65 2.92 -17.20
CA VAL A 205 -1.48 1.75 -16.88
C VAL A 205 -2.61 2.12 -15.94
N LEU A 206 -3.83 1.74 -16.33
CA LEU A 206 -5.02 1.83 -15.49
C LEU A 206 -5.48 0.43 -15.08
N THR A 207 -5.72 0.26 -13.78
CA THR A 207 -6.25 -1.00 -13.21
C THR A 207 -7.56 -0.75 -12.49
N LEU A 208 -8.60 -1.51 -12.85
CA LEU A 208 -9.88 -1.52 -12.14
C LEU A 208 -9.90 -2.67 -11.15
N VAL A 209 -10.22 -2.38 -9.89
CA VAL A 209 -10.52 -3.39 -8.88
C VAL A 209 -12.02 -3.47 -8.73
N VAL A 210 -12.58 -4.65 -8.98
CA VAL A 210 -14.01 -4.89 -9.09
C VAL A 210 -14.43 -5.89 -8.03
N ASP A 211 -15.50 -5.57 -7.31
CA ASP A 211 -16.16 -6.53 -6.43
C ASP A 211 -16.89 -7.57 -7.30
N SER A 212 -16.52 -8.85 -7.16
CA SER A 212 -17.08 -9.91 -8.01
C SER A 212 -18.56 -10.19 -7.77
N GLU A 213 -19.10 -9.79 -6.62
CA GLU A 213 -20.49 -10.05 -6.26
C GLU A 213 -21.42 -8.94 -6.76
N THR A 214 -20.99 -7.69 -6.63
CA THR A 214 -21.80 -6.52 -7.01
C THR A 214 -21.44 -5.94 -8.38
N ASN A 215 -20.31 -6.38 -8.95
CA ASN A 215 -19.71 -5.84 -10.17
C ASN A 215 -19.39 -4.33 -10.06
N GLN A 216 -19.30 -3.80 -8.85
CA GLN A 216 -18.92 -2.41 -8.61
C GLN A 216 -17.40 -2.23 -8.73
N VAL A 217 -16.97 -1.15 -9.35
CA VAL A 217 -15.57 -0.74 -9.32
C VAL A 217 -15.30 -0.05 -7.99
N ILE A 218 -14.44 -0.64 -7.17
CA ILE A 218 -14.10 -0.12 -5.83
C ILE A 218 -12.81 0.69 -5.82
N THR A 219 -11.95 0.48 -6.82
CA THR A 219 -10.66 1.20 -6.93
C THR A 219 -10.29 1.36 -8.40
N LEU A 220 -9.80 2.55 -8.74
CA LEU A 220 -9.08 2.84 -9.96
C LEU A 220 -7.61 3.08 -9.57
N GLY A 221 -6.73 2.16 -9.96
CA GLY A 221 -5.29 2.29 -9.79
C GLY A 221 -4.66 2.95 -11.01
N LEU A 222 -3.84 3.96 -10.77
CA LEU A 222 -3.01 4.64 -11.75
C LEU A 222 -1.55 4.23 -11.50
N SER A 223 -0.87 3.65 -12.47
CA SER A 223 0.50 3.16 -12.29
C SER A 223 1.35 3.29 -13.55
N ARG A 224 2.66 3.15 -13.36
CA ARG A 224 3.64 3.06 -14.46
C ARG A 224 3.64 1.69 -15.12
N GLU A 225 3.56 0.64 -14.30
CA GLU A 225 3.65 -0.75 -14.72
C GLU A 225 2.35 -1.49 -14.37
N GLU A 226 2.10 -2.57 -15.12
CA GLU A 226 1.03 -3.50 -14.81
C GLU A 226 1.26 -4.21 -13.48
N MET A 227 0.16 -4.44 -12.76
CA MET A 227 0.19 -5.24 -11.54
C MET A 227 0.69 -6.65 -11.85
N LYS A 228 1.71 -7.08 -11.12
CA LYS A 228 2.25 -8.44 -11.20
C LYS A 228 1.77 -9.24 -9.99
N TYR A 229 1.17 -10.39 -10.23
CA TYR A 229 0.84 -11.33 -9.17
C TYR A 229 2.09 -12.11 -8.77
N ARG A 230 2.50 -11.91 -7.52
CA ARG A 230 3.69 -12.54 -6.97
C ARG A 230 3.42 -14.00 -6.62
N VAL A 231 4.17 -14.91 -7.23
CA VAL A 231 4.17 -16.34 -6.94
C VAL A 231 5.49 -16.69 -6.26
N LYS A 232 5.43 -16.97 -4.95
CA LYS A 232 6.62 -17.40 -4.19
C LYS A 232 6.99 -18.83 -4.57
N LEU A 233 8.20 -19.00 -5.09
CA LEU A 233 8.78 -20.32 -5.36
C LEU A 233 9.10 -21.03 -4.05
N ASN A 234 9.29 -22.36 -4.10
CA ASN A 234 9.63 -23.13 -2.91
C ASN A 234 10.97 -22.70 -2.27
N SER A 235 11.89 -22.12 -3.04
CA SER A 235 13.14 -21.55 -2.53
C SER A 235 12.95 -20.33 -1.62
N ALA A 236 11.81 -19.63 -1.76
CA ALA A 236 11.45 -18.46 -0.95
C ALA A 236 10.50 -18.81 0.20
N LYS A 237 10.33 -20.11 0.49
CA LYS A 237 9.53 -20.61 1.62
C LYS A 237 10.47 -21.07 2.73
N PRO A 238 10.02 -20.99 4.00
CA PRO A 238 10.82 -21.50 5.11
C PRO A 238 11.18 -22.98 4.91
N GLY A 239 12.43 -23.30 5.20
CA GLY A 239 12.96 -24.67 5.19
C GLY A 239 12.31 -25.56 6.26
N PRO A 240 12.44 -26.88 6.13
CA PRO A 240 11.95 -27.80 7.14
C PRO A 240 12.71 -27.62 8.47
N PRO A 241 12.07 -27.86 9.62
CA PRO A 241 12.75 -27.86 10.93
C PRO A 241 13.98 -28.77 10.95
N ARG A 242 15.04 -28.35 11.65
CA ARG A 242 16.25 -29.18 11.86
C ARG A 242 16.65 -29.21 13.32
N ARG A 243 17.27 -30.31 13.75
CA ARG A 243 17.80 -30.49 15.10
C ARG A 243 19.32 -30.58 15.07
N ASN A 244 19.98 -29.96 16.03
CA ASN A 244 21.41 -30.13 16.29
C ASN A 244 21.62 -30.25 17.80
N LYS A 245 22.02 -31.43 18.27
CA LYS A 245 22.12 -31.78 19.71
C LYS A 245 20.81 -31.47 20.45
N ASP A 246 20.89 -30.62 21.46
CA ASP A 246 19.80 -30.20 22.34
C ASP A 246 19.01 -29.00 21.77
N PHE A 247 19.25 -28.60 20.52
CA PHE A 247 18.59 -27.44 19.92
C PHE A 247 17.75 -27.80 18.70
N LEU A 248 16.54 -27.26 18.64
CA LEU A 248 15.66 -27.26 17.47
C LEU A 248 15.69 -25.89 16.79
N TYR A 249 15.86 -25.91 15.48
CA TYR A 249 15.88 -24.72 14.63
C TYR A 249 14.64 -24.75 13.74
N LEU A 250 13.87 -23.66 13.79
CA LEU A 250 12.72 -23.44 12.94
C LEU A 250 13.04 -22.27 12.01
N ASP A 251 12.98 -22.51 10.71
CA ASP A 251 12.98 -21.43 9.74
C ASP A 251 11.63 -20.72 9.83
N MET A 252 11.65 -19.45 10.24
CA MET A 252 10.45 -18.63 10.34
C MET A 252 10.17 -17.88 9.03
N GLY A 253 11.06 -18.05 8.07
CA GLY A 253 11.21 -17.21 6.93
C GLY A 253 11.61 -15.80 7.28
N ARG A 254 11.64 -14.98 6.24
CA ARG A 254 12.10 -13.59 6.24
C ARG A 254 13.49 -13.38 6.83
N GLY A 255 14.38 -14.36 6.64
CA GLY A 255 15.73 -14.35 7.20
C GLY A 255 15.76 -14.48 8.73
N LEU A 256 14.77 -15.15 9.33
CA LEU A 256 14.69 -15.37 10.78
C LEU A 256 14.71 -16.84 11.14
N VAL A 257 15.45 -17.15 12.19
CA VAL A 257 15.55 -18.51 12.74
C VAL A 257 15.15 -18.52 14.20
N TYR A 258 14.15 -19.33 14.53
CA TYR A 258 13.78 -19.60 15.91
C TYR A 258 14.60 -20.77 16.43
N VAL A 259 15.33 -20.58 17.52
CA VAL A 259 16.15 -21.61 18.15
C VAL A 259 15.57 -21.93 19.51
N ILE A 260 15.28 -23.20 19.74
CA ILE A 260 14.63 -23.71 20.95
C ILE A 260 15.56 -24.72 21.60
N HIS A 261 15.87 -24.49 22.87
CA HIS A 261 16.62 -25.46 23.65
C HIS A 261 15.66 -26.53 24.18
N LEU A 262 15.89 -27.77 23.78
CA LEU A 262 15.04 -28.92 24.06
C LEU A 262 15.39 -29.62 25.37
N LYS A 263 16.58 -29.38 25.91
CA LYS A 263 17.02 -30.04 27.14
C LYS A 263 16.08 -29.65 28.28
N GLU A 264 15.52 -30.67 28.93
CA GLU A 264 14.55 -30.51 30.02
C GLU A 264 13.25 -29.77 29.62
N GLN A 265 12.98 -29.57 28.32
CA GLN A 265 11.73 -29.00 27.84
C GLN A 265 10.62 -30.08 27.89
N PRO A 266 9.58 -29.94 28.73
CA PRO A 266 8.43 -30.83 28.68
C PRO A 266 7.60 -30.58 27.40
N PRO A 267 6.79 -31.56 26.96
CA PRO A 267 5.81 -31.33 25.90
C PRO A 267 4.93 -30.13 26.23
N ILE A 268 4.72 -29.28 25.22
CA ILE A 268 3.99 -28.03 25.36
C ILE A 268 2.59 -28.13 24.74
N THR A 269 1.61 -27.42 25.31
CA THR A 269 0.27 -27.28 24.72
C THR A 269 0.03 -25.91 24.10
N SER A 270 0.75 -24.89 24.57
CA SER A 270 0.78 -23.54 24.01
C SER A 270 2.22 -23.05 23.80
N TRP A 271 2.37 -22.00 22.98
CA TRP A 271 3.70 -21.49 22.59
C TRP A 271 4.45 -20.80 23.72
N ASP A 272 3.73 -20.23 24.68
CA ASP A 272 4.25 -19.55 25.86
C ASP A 272 4.82 -20.49 26.93
N GLU A 273 4.64 -21.81 26.77
CA GLU A 273 5.23 -22.85 27.64
C GLU A 273 6.70 -23.19 27.28
N LEU A 274 7.28 -22.55 26.26
CA LEU A 274 8.69 -22.70 25.90
C LEU A 274 9.58 -22.09 26.99
N LYS A 275 10.48 -22.90 27.57
CA LYS A 275 11.40 -22.47 28.63
C LYS A 275 12.50 -21.55 28.10
N GLU A 276 13.17 -21.98 27.04
CA GLU A 276 14.33 -21.29 26.49
C GLU A 276 14.24 -21.27 24.97
N SER A 277 14.00 -20.07 24.44
CA SER A 277 14.03 -19.84 23.01
C SER A 277 14.55 -18.46 22.65
N THR A 278 15.17 -18.35 21.49
CA THR A 278 15.72 -17.08 21.00
C THR A 278 15.57 -17.03 19.49
N VAL A 279 15.26 -15.84 18.98
CA VAL A 279 15.16 -15.59 17.54
C VAL A 279 16.47 -14.97 17.08
N TYR A 280 16.98 -15.46 15.95
CA TYR A 280 18.22 -14.98 15.35
C TYR A 280 17.97 -14.50 13.92
N ARG A 281 18.85 -13.61 13.46
CA ARG A 281 18.96 -13.25 12.04
C ARG A 281 19.79 -14.27 11.31
N LEU A 282 19.28 -14.70 10.16
CA LEU A 282 20.05 -15.43 9.17
C LEU A 282 20.89 -14.43 8.36
N GLY A 283 22.18 -14.69 8.14
CA GLY A 283 23.03 -13.82 7.29
C GLY A 283 22.54 -13.75 5.84
N ILE A 284 22.80 -12.66 5.11
CA ILE A 284 22.25 -12.41 3.74
C ILE A 284 22.52 -13.57 2.78
N ASP A 285 23.75 -14.09 2.79
CA ASP A 285 24.18 -15.20 1.94
C ASP A 285 24.23 -16.54 2.70
N GLN A 286 23.75 -16.56 3.95
CA GLN A 286 23.79 -17.75 4.79
C GLN A 286 22.56 -18.62 4.52
N LYS A 287 22.78 -19.90 4.24
CA LYS A 287 21.71 -20.88 4.12
C LYS A 287 21.21 -21.33 5.49
N PHE A 288 19.92 -21.58 5.61
CA PHE A 288 19.29 -22.03 6.86
C PHE A 288 19.90 -23.33 7.40
N GLU A 289 20.27 -24.25 6.51
CA GLU A 289 20.89 -25.55 6.85
C GLU A 289 22.27 -25.39 7.48
N GLU A 290 22.96 -24.29 7.17
CA GLU A 290 24.32 -23.97 7.62
C GLU A 290 24.31 -23.02 8.84
N PHE A 291 23.13 -22.53 9.25
CA PHE A 291 23.03 -21.59 10.36
C PHE A 291 23.48 -22.22 11.69
N ASP A 292 24.16 -21.43 12.52
CA ASP A 292 24.52 -21.83 13.88
C ASP A 292 24.29 -20.67 14.83
N HIS A 293 23.51 -20.94 15.88
CA HIS A 293 23.11 -19.94 16.85
C HIS A 293 24.28 -19.45 17.71
N GLU A 294 25.35 -20.23 17.87
CA GLU A 294 26.56 -19.83 18.58
C GLU A 294 27.27 -18.63 17.90
N HIS A 295 27.04 -18.46 16.60
CA HIS A 295 27.63 -17.41 15.77
C HIS A 295 26.57 -16.43 15.22
N GLY A 296 25.30 -16.62 15.60
CA GLY A 296 24.17 -15.87 15.07
C GLY A 296 23.94 -14.54 15.79
N GLU A 297 23.40 -13.55 15.08
CA GLU A 297 22.95 -12.30 15.69
C GLU A 297 21.53 -12.47 16.24
N SER A 298 21.38 -12.45 17.58
CA SER A 298 20.07 -12.55 18.23
C SER A 298 19.25 -11.27 18.02
N ILE A 299 17.95 -11.41 17.82
CA ILE A 299 17.02 -10.28 17.77
C ILE A 299 16.90 -9.66 19.16
N PRO A 300 16.96 -8.31 19.28
CA PRO A 300 16.81 -7.63 20.56
C PRO A 300 15.49 -7.97 21.26
N GLU A 301 15.52 -8.05 22.59
CA GLU A 301 14.33 -8.26 23.42
C GLU A 301 13.25 -7.17 23.20
N GLY A 302 12.00 -7.50 23.50
CA GLY A 302 10.86 -6.60 23.33
C GLY A 302 10.30 -6.53 21.89
N ARG A 303 10.75 -7.41 20.99
CA ARG A 303 10.17 -7.59 19.65
C ARG A 303 9.17 -8.75 19.65
N GLY A 304 7.90 -8.45 19.42
CA GLY A 304 6.84 -9.44 19.30
C GLY A 304 6.68 -9.94 17.87
N PHE A 305 6.50 -11.25 17.70
CA PHE A 305 6.09 -11.86 16.43
C PHE A 305 4.65 -12.34 16.56
N PHE A 306 3.83 -12.02 15.55
CA PHE A 306 2.43 -12.45 15.50
C PHE A 306 2.29 -13.59 14.51
N PHE A 307 1.81 -14.73 14.99
CA PHE A 307 1.57 -15.92 14.19
C PHE A 307 0.06 -16.20 14.13
N SER A 308 -0.38 -16.79 13.02
CA SER A 308 -1.73 -17.34 12.95
C SER A 308 -1.87 -18.52 13.93
N GLN A 309 -3.10 -18.81 14.38
CA GLN A 309 -3.33 -19.97 15.25
C GLN A 309 -2.88 -21.28 14.60
N ASP A 310 -3.10 -21.44 13.29
CA ASP A 310 -2.66 -22.65 12.55
C ASP A 310 -1.13 -22.77 12.54
N SER A 311 -0.42 -21.65 12.37
CA SER A 311 1.04 -21.61 12.45
C SER A 311 1.51 -22.03 13.84
N ILE A 312 0.91 -21.48 14.90
CA ILE A 312 1.24 -21.83 16.29
C ILE A 312 1.04 -23.32 16.54
N GLN A 313 -0.11 -23.88 16.15
CA GLN A 313 -0.39 -25.30 16.32
C GLN A 313 0.61 -26.19 15.57
N SER A 314 1.02 -25.78 14.37
CA SER A 314 2.02 -26.52 13.59
C SER A 314 3.40 -26.50 14.26
N MET A 315 3.80 -25.35 14.82
CA MET A 315 5.06 -25.22 15.55
C MET A 315 5.04 -26.03 16.86
N VAL A 316 3.96 -25.97 17.65
CA VAL A 316 3.78 -26.78 18.87
C VAL A 316 3.91 -28.28 18.57
N LYS A 317 3.25 -28.77 17.51
CA LYS A 317 3.38 -30.17 17.07
C LYS A 317 4.81 -30.53 16.67
N THR A 318 5.54 -29.58 16.09
CA THR A 318 6.94 -29.77 15.67
C THR A 318 7.86 -29.86 16.89
N VAL A 319 7.70 -28.96 17.86
CA VAL A 319 8.46 -28.97 19.12
C VAL A 319 8.22 -30.27 19.89
N ASN A 320 6.97 -30.67 20.09
CA ASN A 320 6.64 -31.90 20.83
C ASN A 320 7.20 -33.16 20.19
N ARG A 321 7.25 -33.20 18.85
CA ARG A 321 7.88 -34.31 18.13
C ARG A 321 9.39 -34.34 18.41
N ALA A 322 10.05 -33.19 18.33
CA ALA A 322 11.48 -33.08 18.60
C ALA A 322 11.84 -33.36 20.07
N ILE A 323 10.94 -33.13 21.02
CA ILE A 323 11.13 -33.52 22.44
C ILE A 323 11.05 -35.05 22.60
N GLY A 324 10.19 -35.72 21.82
CA GLY A 324 9.97 -37.16 21.89
C GLY A 324 11.03 -38.01 21.18
N ASP A 325 11.79 -37.41 20.25
CA ASP A 325 12.91 -38.02 19.51
C ASP A 325 14.23 -38.01 20.31
#